data_AF-A0A7S1ZTI3-F1
#
_entry.id   AF-A0A7S1ZTI3-F1
#
_cell.length_a   1.000
_cell.length_b   1.000
_cell.length_c   1.000
_cell.angle_alpha   90.00
_cell.angle_beta   90.00
_cell.angle_gamma   90.00
#
_symmetry.space_group_name_H-M   'P 1'
#
loop_
_entity.id
_entity.type
_entity.pdbx_description
1 polymer ?
#
loop_
_entity_poly.entity_id
_entity_poly.type
_entity_poly.pdbx_seq_one_letter_code
_entity_poly.pdbx_strand_id
1 'polypeptide(L)'
;AHVYFFSFGVSAFEVIPVVRLQHDVLTRSRMPFDPSRTNPRLSSSQYISLVCSEGVYWFLSGALYGGVWGLVTPFHHPGTAGAMMETKMGKFKPALPFSSPRSVGANASFFGSIVAIQRMSSKSLELARQSEDQYNDLFGFFVTFAYYRTFFSSTRRYLLHNRAIGAGFTFTLAYSMLS
;
A
#
# COMPACT_ATOMS: atom_id res chain seq x y z
N ALA A 1 -12.87 -15.11 6.83
CA ALA A 1 -13.05 -14.00 5.87
C ALA A 1 -13.85 -12.82 6.46
N HIS A 2 -14.84 -13.04 7.34
CA HIS A 2 -15.63 -11.95 7.94
C HIS A 2 -14.91 -11.12 9.03
N VAL A 3 -13.90 -11.67 9.71
CA VAL A 3 -13.20 -10.98 10.82
C VAL A 3 -12.33 -9.81 10.34
N TYR A 4 -11.81 -9.86 9.11
CA TYR A 4 -11.04 -8.75 8.52
C TYR A 4 -11.91 -7.58 8.04
N PHE A 5 -13.23 -7.78 7.91
CA PHE A 5 -14.16 -6.75 7.47
C PHE A 5 -14.48 -5.76 8.60
N PHE A 6 -14.50 -6.23 9.85
CA PHE A 6 -14.88 -5.41 11.01
C PHE A 6 -13.74 -4.49 11.48
N SER A 7 -12.47 -4.94 11.38
CA SER A 7 -11.33 -4.04 11.62
C SER A 7 -11.24 -2.92 10.58
N PHE A 8 -11.70 -3.14 9.35
CA PHE A 8 -11.65 -2.12 8.29
C PHE A 8 -12.67 -0.99 8.48
N GLY A 9 -13.80 -1.23 9.17
CA GLY A 9 -14.77 -0.18 9.50
C GLY A 9 -14.23 0.84 10.50
N VAL A 10 -13.38 0.40 11.44
CA VAL A 10 -12.64 1.26 12.37
C VAL A 10 -11.39 1.84 11.71
N SER A 11 -10.70 1.06 10.87
CA SER A 11 -9.58 1.56 10.07
C SER A 11 -10.01 2.57 9.01
N ALA A 12 -11.22 2.58 8.47
CA ALA A 12 -11.65 3.66 7.56
C ALA A 12 -11.68 5.02 8.28
N PHE A 13 -12.05 5.04 9.56
CA PHE A 13 -12.04 6.25 10.39
C PHE A 13 -10.63 6.69 10.83
N GLU A 14 -9.65 5.78 10.88
CA GLU A 14 -8.23 6.08 11.20
C GLU A 14 -7.32 6.21 9.96
N VAL A 15 -7.71 5.62 8.84
CA VAL A 15 -7.10 5.80 7.52
C VAL A 15 -7.48 7.17 6.96
N ILE A 16 -8.64 7.73 7.30
CA ILE A 16 -8.98 9.12 6.94
C ILE A 16 -7.94 10.12 7.47
N PRO A 17 -7.54 10.13 8.75
CA PRO A 17 -6.48 11.02 9.22
C PRO A 17 -5.11 10.69 8.64
N VAL A 18 -4.76 9.43 8.36
CA VAL A 18 -3.48 9.08 7.69
C VAL A 18 -3.47 9.50 6.22
N VAL A 19 -4.57 9.30 5.50
CA VAL A 19 -4.78 9.80 4.12
C VAL A 19 -4.85 11.32 4.12
N ARG A 20 -5.40 11.96 5.15
CA ARG A 20 -5.42 13.42 5.32
C ARG A 20 -4.04 13.97 5.66
N LEU A 21 -3.25 13.29 6.49
CA LEU A 21 -1.89 13.66 6.83
C LEU A 21 -0.94 13.39 5.65
N GLN A 22 -1.16 12.30 4.90
CA GLN A 22 -0.51 12.06 3.62
C GLN A 22 -0.93 13.10 2.58
N HIS A 23 -2.22 13.44 2.49
CA HIS A 23 -2.73 14.49 1.60
C HIS A 23 -2.16 15.87 1.97
N ASP A 24 -2.03 16.19 3.26
CA ASP A 24 -1.46 17.45 3.75
C ASP A 24 0.06 17.51 3.55
N VAL A 25 0.77 16.39 3.72
CA VAL A 25 2.20 16.28 3.38
C VAL A 25 2.40 16.36 1.87
N LEU A 26 1.54 15.71 1.08
CA LEU A 26 1.55 15.75 -0.38
C LEU A 26 1.16 17.13 -0.93
N THR A 27 0.23 17.84 -0.32
CA THR A 27 -0.15 19.20 -0.73
C THR A 27 0.87 20.25 -0.28
N ARG A 28 1.62 20.00 0.81
CA ARG A 28 2.75 20.86 1.21
C ARG A 28 4.04 20.60 0.43
N SER A 29 4.25 19.39 -0.08
CA SER A 29 5.42 19.05 -0.91
C SER A 29 5.18 19.22 -2.42
N ARG A 30 3.91 19.24 -2.87
CA ARG A 30 3.55 19.72 -4.20
C ARG A 30 3.87 21.22 -4.27
N MET A 31 4.79 21.58 -5.17
CA MET A 31 4.86 22.96 -5.65
C MET A 31 3.43 23.40 -6.04
N PRO A 32 3.03 24.65 -5.77
CA PRO A 32 1.72 25.14 -6.15
C PRO A 32 1.45 24.78 -7.61
N PHE A 33 0.25 24.25 -7.85
CA PHE A 33 -0.25 23.95 -9.20
C PHE A 33 -0.09 25.20 -10.04
N ASP A 34 0.92 25.21 -10.91
CA ASP A 34 1.16 26.27 -11.87
C ASP A 34 0.57 25.81 -13.20
N PRO A 35 -0.65 26.28 -13.54
CA PRO A 35 -1.31 25.91 -14.80
C PRO A 35 -0.53 26.39 -16.03
N SER A 36 0.48 27.26 -15.88
CA SER A 36 1.35 27.71 -16.96
C SER A 36 2.53 26.77 -17.23
N ARG A 37 2.81 25.84 -16.30
CA ARG A 37 3.87 24.84 -16.44
C ARG A 37 3.37 23.71 -17.32
N THR A 38 3.29 23.99 -18.62
CA THR A 38 3.25 22.95 -19.65
C THR A 38 4.41 22.01 -19.37
N ASN A 39 4.10 20.79 -18.93
CA ASN A 39 5.12 19.78 -18.67
C ASN A 39 5.99 19.67 -19.93
N PRO A 40 7.32 19.88 -19.85
CA PRO A 40 8.16 19.56 -20.99
C PRO A 40 7.83 18.11 -21.35
N ARG A 41 7.52 17.84 -22.62
CA ARG A 41 7.07 16.52 -23.09
C ARG A 41 8.14 15.48 -22.74
N LEU A 42 8.05 14.91 -21.53
CA LEU A 42 8.87 13.80 -21.09
C LEU A 42 8.66 12.69 -22.10
N SER A 43 9.75 12.06 -22.55
CA SER A 43 9.60 10.88 -23.40
C SER A 43 8.81 9.82 -22.64
N SER A 44 8.08 8.97 -23.36
CA SER A 44 7.31 7.88 -22.74
C SER A 44 8.18 7.02 -21.81
N SER A 45 9.47 6.86 -22.13
CA SER A 45 10.45 6.16 -21.29
C SER A 45 10.77 6.88 -19.98
N GLN A 46 10.92 8.21 -19.99
CA GLN A 46 11.15 9.00 -18.78
C GLN A 46 9.93 8.98 -17.86
N TYR A 47 8.72 9.00 -18.43
CA TYR A 47 7.50 8.97 -17.65
C TYR A 47 7.24 7.60 -17.02
N ILE A 48 7.47 6.49 -17.74
CA ILE A 48 7.40 5.14 -17.15
C ILE A 48 8.37 5.03 -15.98
N SER A 49 9.58 5.57 -16.13
CA SER A 49 10.58 5.60 -15.06
C SER A 49 10.09 6.41 -13.85
N LEU A 50 9.39 7.53 -14.07
CA LEU A 50 8.75 8.33 -13.02
C LEU A 50 7.66 7.55 -12.28
N VAL A 51 6.73 6.90 -13.01
CA VAL A 51 5.65 6.10 -12.41
C VAL A 51 6.22 4.96 -11.57
N CYS A 52 7.24 4.26 -12.08
CA CYS A 52 7.90 3.17 -11.38
C CYS A 52 8.66 3.65 -10.14
N SER A 53 9.45 4.71 -10.25
CA SER A 53 10.23 5.25 -9.13
C SER A 53 9.34 5.81 -8.02
N GLU A 54 8.27 6.54 -8.37
CA GLU A 54 7.21 6.94 -7.43
C GLU A 54 6.56 5.72 -6.79
N GLY A 55 6.18 4.71 -7.58
CA GLY A 55 5.60 3.47 -7.06
C GLY A 55 6.49 2.80 -6.01
N VAL A 56 7.81 2.73 -6.25
CA VAL A 56 8.79 2.18 -5.30
C VAL A 56 8.92 3.04 -4.05
N TYR A 57 9.04 4.36 -4.21
CA TYR A 57 9.12 5.28 -3.07
C TYR A 57 7.91 5.14 -2.15
N TRP A 58 6.71 5.10 -2.73
CA TRP A 58 5.45 4.96 -2.01
C TRP A 58 5.27 3.56 -1.42
N PHE A 59 5.76 2.52 -2.10
CA PHE A 59 5.84 1.17 -1.54
C PHE A 59 6.69 1.16 -0.27
N LEU A 60 7.91 1.71 -0.31
CA LEU A 60 8.83 1.73 0.82
C LEU A 60 8.26 2.55 1.99
N SER A 61 7.68 3.72 1.69
CA SER A 61 7.02 4.57 2.69
C SER A 61 5.84 3.85 3.36
N GLY A 62 4.99 3.19 2.56
CA GLY A 62 3.90 2.37 3.06
C GLY A 62 4.38 1.15 3.84
N ALA A 63 5.49 0.54 3.44
CA ALA A 63 6.09 -0.60 4.13
C ALA A 63 6.69 -0.22 5.49
N LEU A 64 7.34 0.94 5.59
CA LEU A 64 7.80 1.49 6.87
C LEU A 64 6.63 1.75 7.81
N TYR A 65 5.57 2.40 7.31
CA TYR A 65 4.33 2.61 8.07
C TYR A 65 3.74 1.28 8.53
N GLY A 66 3.60 0.31 7.62
CA GLY A 66 3.07 -1.03 7.95
C GLY A 66 3.96 -1.81 8.91
N GLY A 67 5.27 -1.59 8.88
CA GLY A 67 6.21 -2.16 9.82
C GLY A 67 6.00 -1.61 11.24
N VAL A 68 5.95 -0.29 11.39
CA VAL A 68 5.67 0.38 12.67
C VAL A 68 4.30 -0.03 13.19
N TRP A 69 3.28 -0.01 12.33
CA TRP A 69 1.94 -0.47 12.66
C TRP A 69 1.96 -1.94 13.12
N GLY A 70 2.67 -2.81 12.41
CA GLY A 70 2.79 -4.22 12.76
C GLY A 70 3.53 -4.50 14.07
N LEU A 71 4.39 -3.57 14.53
CA LEU A 71 5.02 -3.66 15.85
C LEU A 71 4.06 -3.25 16.97
N VAL A 72 3.21 -2.25 16.74
CA VAL A 72 2.27 -1.75 17.75
C VAL A 72 1.00 -2.60 17.82
N THR A 73 0.52 -3.11 16.69
CA THR A 73 -0.68 -3.96 16.57
C THR A 73 -0.37 -5.29 15.89
N PRO A 74 0.45 -6.16 16.52
CA PRO A 74 0.81 -7.45 15.93
C PRO A 74 -0.39 -8.40 15.83
N PHE A 75 -0.43 -9.15 14.72
CA PHE A 75 -1.40 -10.23 14.54
C PHE A 75 -0.87 -11.54 15.14
N HIS A 76 -1.78 -12.31 15.73
CA HIS A 76 -1.48 -13.68 16.12
C HIS A 76 -1.20 -14.52 14.88
N HIS A 77 -0.08 -15.24 14.88
CA HIS A 77 0.26 -16.11 13.75
C HIS A 77 -0.76 -17.25 13.64
N PRO A 78 -1.17 -17.67 12.42
CA PRO A 78 -2.02 -18.84 12.24
C PRO A 78 -1.48 -20.06 12.99
N GLY A 79 -2.33 -20.76 13.74
CA GLY A 79 -1.95 -21.91 14.56
C GLY A 79 -1.51 -21.58 16.00
N THR A 80 -1.38 -20.31 16.37
CA THR A 80 -1.19 -19.92 17.78
C THR A 80 -2.50 -19.96 18.56
N ALA A 81 -2.43 -20.15 19.88
CA ALA A 81 -3.61 -20.16 20.76
C ALA A 81 -4.45 -18.87 20.61
N GLY A 82 -3.81 -17.72 20.45
CA GLY A 82 -4.48 -16.43 20.21
C GLY A 82 -5.23 -16.40 18.87
N ALA A 83 -4.62 -16.88 17.78
CA ALA A 83 -5.29 -16.94 16.47
C ALA A 83 -6.50 -17.90 16.46
N MET A 84 -6.40 -19.02 17.20
CA MET A 84 -7.52 -19.94 17.36
C MET A 84 -8.65 -19.32 18.19
N MET A 85 -8.33 -18.55 19.23
CA MET A 85 -9.33 -17.82 20.02
C MET A 85 -10.02 -16.71 19.23
N GLU A 86 -9.27 -15.94 18.44
CA GLU A 86 -9.84 -14.92 17.55
C GLU A 86 -10.78 -15.54 16.51
N THR A 87 -10.40 -16.68 15.94
CA THR A 87 -11.23 -17.40 14.96
C THR A 87 -12.52 -17.91 15.59
N LYS A 88 -12.45 -18.41 16.83
CA LYS A 88 -13.63 -18.90 17.57
C LYS A 88 -14.54 -17.77 18.05
N MET A 89 -13.97 -16.66 18.52
CA MET A 89 -14.74 -15.54 19.07
C MET A 89 -15.22 -14.55 18.00
N GLY A 90 -14.68 -14.61 16.78
CA GLY A 90 -14.99 -13.66 15.71
C GLY A 90 -14.57 -12.22 16.01
N LYS A 91 -13.86 -11.99 17.12
CA LYS A 91 -13.38 -10.68 17.57
C LYS A 91 -11.87 -10.64 17.43
N PHE A 92 -11.39 -9.65 16.70
CA PHE A 92 -9.96 -9.39 16.60
C PHE A 92 -9.46 -8.76 17.89
N LYS A 93 -8.37 -9.30 18.47
CA LYS A 93 -7.71 -8.72 19.64
C LYS A 93 -6.20 -8.67 19.37
N PRO A 94 -5.63 -7.49 19.10
CA PRO A 94 -4.20 -7.40 18.79
C PRO A 94 -3.38 -8.02 19.93
N ALA A 95 -2.29 -8.69 19.55
CA ALA A 95 -1.34 -9.21 20.52
C ALA A 95 -0.61 -8.04 21.22
N LEU A 96 0.11 -8.35 22.30
CA LEU A 96 0.89 -7.33 23.01
C LEU A 96 1.87 -6.65 22.01
N PRO A 97 2.11 -5.33 22.10
CA PRO A 97 3.09 -4.68 21.25
C PRO A 97 4.43 -5.42 21.27
N PHE A 98 5.09 -5.51 20.11
CA PHE A 98 6.38 -6.20 19.91
C PHE A 98 6.37 -7.72 20.11
N SER A 99 5.23 -8.36 20.39
CA SER A 99 5.20 -9.81 20.69
C SER A 99 5.27 -10.73 19.47
N SER A 100 5.15 -10.21 18.24
CA SER A 100 5.11 -11.01 17.00
C SER A 100 5.91 -10.35 15.87
N PRO A 101 7.25 -10.44 15.90
CA PRO A 101 8.10 -9.87 14.85
C PRO A 101 7.83 -10.49 13.46
N ARG A 102 7.34 -11.73 13.41
CA ARG A 102 6.92 -12.38 12.16
C ARG A 102 5.74 -11.68 11.47
N SER A 103 4.88 -10.99 12.23
CA SER A 103 3.74 -10.25 11.66
C SER A 103 4.15 -8.93 11.01
N VAL A 104 5.32 -8.39 11.36
CA VAL A 104 5.84 -7.11 10.86
C VAL A 104 6.02 -7.14 9.35
N GLY A 105 6.66 -8.20 8.82
CA GLY A 105 6.89 -8.33 7.38
C GLY A 105 5.59 -8.44 6.57
N ALA A 106 4.59 -9.15 7.11
CA ALA A 106 3.28 -9.26 6.48
C ALA A 106 2.56 -7.91 6.43
N ASN A 107 2.60 -7.14 7.52
CA ASN A 107 1.99 -5.81 7.58
C ASN A 107 2.74 -4.79 6.70
N ALA A 108 4.07 -4.80 6.71
CA ALA A 108 4.88 -3.97 5.83
C ALA A 108 4.55 -4.23 4.35
N SER A 109 4.50 -5.49 3.93
CA SER A 109 4.10 -5.85 2.56
C SER A 109 2.68 -5.38 2.23
N PHE A 110 1.72 -5.59 3.14
CA PHE A 110 0.33 -5.18 2.96
C PHE A 110 0.19 -3.68 2.71
N PHE A 111 0.69 -2.85 3.62
CA PHE A 111 0.57 -1.40 3.51
C PHE A 111 1.40 -0.84 2.35
N GLY A 112 2.61 -1.35 2.14
CA GLY A 112 3.43 -0.97 0.99
C GLY A 112 2.70 -1.21 -0.33
N SER A 113 2.08 -2.37 -0.49
CA SER A 113 1.34 -2.74 -1.71
C SER A 113 0.16 -1.81 -1.99
N ILE A 114 -0.62 -1.50 -0.95
CA ILE A 114 -1.80 -0.62 -1.06
C ILE A 114 -1.40 0.78 -1.49
N VAL A 115 -0.40 1.36 -0.84
CA VAL A 115 0.06 2.73 -1.12
C VAL A 115 0.71 2.82 -2.50
N ALA A 116 1.50 1.81 -2.89
CA ALA A 116 2.12 1.73 -4.21
C ALA A 116 1.08 1.64 -5.33
N ILE A 117 0.06 0.78 -5.19
CA ILE A 117 -0.98 0.60 -6.21
C ILE A 117 -1.84 1.84 -6.34
N GLN A 118 -2.20 2.50 -5.22
CA GLN A 118 -2.91 3.77 -5.26
C GLN A 118 -2.12 4.81 -6.06
N ARG A 119 -0.82 4.97 -5.78
CA ARG A 119 0.01 5.97 -6.45
C ARG A 119 0.28 5.65 -7.91
N MET A 120 0.60 4.40 -8.24
CA MET A 120 0.82 3.97 -9.63
C MET A 120 -0.44 4.15 -10.47
N SER A 121 -1.61 3.83 -9.93
CA SER A 121 -2.88 3.98 -10.67
C SER A 121 -3.26 5.45 -10.85
N SER A 122 -3.07 6.30 -9.84
CA SER A 122 -3.25 7.74 -9.98
C SER A 122 -2.29 8.36 -11.00
N LYS A 123 -0.99 8.02 -10.95
CA LYS A 123 0.01 8.54 -11.91
C LYS A 123 -0.15 7.96 -13.32
N SER A 124 -0.64 6.73 -13.45
CA SER A 124 -1.01 6.16 -14.76
C SER A 124 -2.19 6.90 -15.40
N LEU A 125 -3.18 7.31 -14.61
CA LEU A 125 -4.29 8.10 -15.13
C LEU A 125 -3.88 9.54 -15.47
N GLU A 126 -3.00 10.14 -14.66
CA GLU A 126 -2.35 11.41 -14.97
C GLU A 126 -1.61 11.35 -16.30
N LEU A 127 -0.89 10.25 -16.58
CA LEU A 127 -0.23 10.02 -17.87
C LEU A 127 -1.24 9.96 -19.02
N ALA A 128 -2.31 9.16 -18.85
CA ALA A 128 -3.30 8.97 -19.89
C ALA A 128 -4.05 10.27 -20.23
N ARG A 129 -4.28 11.12 -19.23
CA ARG A 129 -5.04 12.38 -19.38
C ARG A 129 -4.17 13.61 -19.59
N GLN A 130 -2.85 13.50 -19.38
CA GLN A 130 -1.91 14.63 -19.38
C GLN A 130 -2.37 15.78 -18.46
N SER A 131 -3.06 15.45 -17.35
CA SER A 131 -3.67 16.40 -16.43
C SER A 131 -3.52 15.90 -15.00
N GLU A 132 -3.03 16.75 -14.09
CA GLU A 132 -2.93 16.45 -12.67
C GLU A 132 -4.16 17.00 -11.93
N ASP A 133 -5.15 16.13 -11.68
CA ASP A 133 -6.41 16.49 -11.00
C ASP A 133 -6.69 15.57 -9.80
N GLN A 134 -7.54 16.04 -8.87
CA GLN A 134 -8.07 15.23 -7.76
C GLN A 134 -8.81 13.96 -8.22
N TYR A 135 -9.35 13.97 -9.44
CA TYR A 135 -9.97 12.79 -10.05
C TYR A 135 -8.98 11.63 -10.23
N ASN A 136 -7.68 11.91 -10.40
CA ASN A 136 -6.66 10.88 -10.51
C ASN A 136 -6.44 10.18 -9.16
N ASP A 137 -6.47 10.94 -8.06
CA ASP A 137 -6.39 10.40 -6.71
C ASP A 137 -7.64 9.55 -6.38
N LEU A 138 -8.83 10.00 -6.75
CA LEU A 138 -10.07 9.25 -6.59
C LEU A 138 -10.08 7.94 -7.39
N PHE A 139 -9.62 7.97 -8.65
CA PHE A 139 -9.46 6.77 -9.46
C PHE A 139 -8.50 5.78 -8.79
N GLY A 140 -7.36 6.26 -8.28
CA GLY A 140 -6.40 5.39 -7.60
C GLY A 140 -6.99 4.74 -6.35
N PHE A 141 -7.87 5.43 -5.62
CA PHE A 141 -8.60 4.84 -4.50
C PHE A 141 -9.53 3.70 -4.95
N PHE A 142 -10.29 3.89 -6.04
CA PHE A 142 -11.16 2.83 -6.59
C PHE A 142 -10.36 1.61 -7.04
N VAL A 143 -9.25 1.80 -7.74
CA VAL A 143 -8.36 0.71 -8.16
C VAL A 143 -7.81 -0.03 -6.94
N THR A 144 -7.39 0.71 -5.91
CA THR A 144 -6.87 0.13 -4.67
C THR A 144 -7.93 -0.67 -3.92
N PHE A 145 -9.19 -0.20 -3.90
CA PHE A 145 -10.29 -0.94 -3.31
C PHE A 145 -10.59 -2.25 -4.06
N ALA A 146 -10.60 -2.22 -5.40
CA ALA A 146 -10.77 -3.41 -6.22
C ALA A 146 -9.61 -4.41 -6.02
N TYR A 147 -8.38 -3.90 -5.96
CA TYR A 147 -7.18 -4.67 -5.65
C TYR A 147 -7.28 -5.32 -4.26
N TYR A 148 -7.69 -4.55 -3.24
CA TYR A 148 -7.90 -5.05 -1.88
C TYR A 148 -8.88 -6.23 -1.86
N ARG A 149 -10.07 -6.05 -2.47
CA ARG A 149 -11.08 -7.10 -2.55
C ARG A 149 -10.60 -8.33 -3.31
N THR A 150 -9.77 -8.14 -4.33
CA THR A 150 -9.33 -9.25 -5.19
C THR A 150 -8.26 -10.10 -4.53
N PHE A 151 -7.21 -9.48 -3.97
CA PHE A 151 -6.04 -10.18 -3.46
C PHE A 151 -6.12 -10.52 -1.96
N PHE A 152 -6.83 -9.75 -1.16
CA PHE A 152 -6.90 -9.95 0.30
C PHE A 152 -8.17 -10.66 0.77
N SER A 153 -9.10 -10.98 -0.14
CA SER A 153 -10.28 -11.79 0.19
C SER A 153 -9.95 -13.26 0.51
N SER A 154 -8.78 -13.75 0.10
CA SER A 154 -8.37 -15.14 0.29
C SER A 154 -6.91 -15.26 0.69
N THR A 155 -6.63 -16.08 1.70
CA THR A 155 -5.27 -16.42 2.14
C THR A 155 -4.39 -16.93 1.00
N ARG A 156 -4.95 -17.70 0.06
CA ARG A 156 -4.21 -18.23 -1.10
C ARG A 156 -3.77 -17.11 -2.05
N ARG A 157 -4.64 -16.13 -2.28
CA ARG A 157 -4.35 -14.98 -3.15
C ARG A 157 -3.35 -14.02 -2.50
N TYR A 158 -3.45 -13.85 -1.18
CA TYR A 158 -2.48 -13.08 -0.42
C TYR A 158 -1.07 -13.71 -0.42
N LEU A 159 -0.98 -15.04 -0.30
CA LEU A 159 0.30 -15.75 -0.43
C LEU A 159 0.91 -15.61 -1.83
N LEU A 160 0.09 -15.70 -2.88
CA LEU A 160 0.53 -15.46 -4.26
C LEU A 160 1.03 -14.02 -4.44
N HIS A 161 0.33 -13.05 -3.86
CA HIS A 161 0.70 -11.64 -3.87
C HIS A 161 2.08 -11.41 -3.23
N ASN A 162 2.29 -11.91 -2.00
CA ASN A 162 3.58 -11.78 -1.31
C ASN A 162 4.73 -12.47 -2.08
N ARG A 163 4.46 -13.61 -2.73
CA ARG A 163 5.44 -14.27 -3.61
C ARG A 163 5.76 -13.43 -4.84
N ALA A 164 4.76 -12.82 -5.46
CA ALA A 164 4.95 -11.96 -6.63
C ALA A 164 5.77 -10.71 -6.28
N ILE A 165 5.48 -10.07 -5.14
CA ILE A 165 6.30 -8.95 -4.65
C ILE A 165 7.72 -9.39 -4.33
N GLY A 166 7.88 -10.49 -3.59
CA GLY A 166 9.20 -11.02 -3.24
C GLY A 166 10.03 -11.36 -4.47
N ALA A 167 9.41 -11.98 -5.48
CA ALA A 167 10.05 -12.29 -6.76
C ALA A 167 10.44 -11.02 -7.53
N GLY A 168 9.54 -10.03 -7.60
CA GLY A 168 9.80 -8.75 -8.25
C GLY A 168 10.97 -8.01 -7.62
N PHE A 169 10.99 -7.90 -6.29
CA PHE A 169 12.09 -7.27 -5.56
C PHE A 169 13.42 -7.98 -5.77
N THR A 170 13.43 -9.32 -5.71
CA THR A 170 14.64 -10.13 -5.95
C THR A 170 15.15 -9.95 -7.38
N PHE A 171 14.25 -9.91 -8.36
CA PHE A 171 14.59 -9.67 -9.75
C PHE A 171 15.19 -8.26 -9.96
N THR A 172 14.59 -7.22 -9.38
CA THR A 172 15.12 -5.85 -9.45
C THR A 172 16.51 -5.75 -8.83
N LEU A 173 16.74 -6.38 -7.67
CA LEU A 173 18.06 -6.43 -7.05
C LEU A 173 19.07 -7.16 -7.93
N ALA A 174 18.71 -8.34 -8.45
CA ALA A 174 19.57 -9.11 -9.33
C ALA A 174 19.94 -8.31 -10.59
N TYR A 175 18.98 -7.62 -11.19
CA TYR A 175 19.21 -6.73 -12.33
C TYR A 175 20.18 -5.59 -11.98
N SER A 176 19.98 -4.92 -10.84
CA SER A 176 20.85 -3.83 -10.40
C SER A 176 22.30 -4.25 -10.10
N MET A 177 22.53 -5.52 -9.80
CA MET A 177 23.87 -6.07 -9.56
C MET A 177 24.56 -6.51 -10.86
N LEU A 178 23.80 -6.70 -11.94
CA LEU A 178 24.29 -7.14 -13.25
C LEU A 178 24.52 -5.98 -14.23
N SER A 179 23.87 -4.83 -14.01
CA SER A 179 24.05 -3.59 -14.76
C SER A 179 25.24 -2.78 -14.25
#